data_AF-A0A7Y2GS68-F1
#
_entry.id   AF-A0A7Y2GS68-F1
#
_cell.length_a   1.000
_cell.length_b   1.000
_cell.length_c   1.000
_cell.angle_alpha   90.00
_cell.angle_beta   90.00
_cell.angle_gamma   90.00
#
_symmetry.space_group_name_H-M   'P 1'
#
loop_
_entity.id
_entity.type
_entity.pdbx_description
1 polymer ?
#
loop_
_entity_poly.entity_id
_entity_poly.type
_entity_poly.pdbx_seq_one_letter_code
_entity_poly.pdbx_strand_id
1 'polypeptide(L)'
;MTTAQKRSTFGVSLGEIARRGVGGFAKQPIPLLGAAAVTLGVYGLFRWPAQQLFDDDRVYQSVAVDLVGLVVAGTVAHPWYAYALDAARGDAVDVRGPLRSSRLYRTQLVSSFWFWAGVLLGLRYLAGLPSIVVMLFYAFHGYVIADRKLKSGMMALGTSVRLGQGRRIGLFALGGLLIVFNLFGAISLGFDVNPLTIALAIVGLAITTSITLVCGAVVYDALDAELDDEPPPPRPQARSRKSKKKGNQR
;
A
#
# COMPACT_ATOMS: atom_id res chain seq x y z
N MET A 1 22.71 -9.37 -33.54
CA MET A 1 21.41 -9.43 -32.84
C MET A 1 21.40 -8.33 -31.76
N THR A 2 21.22 -7.06 -32.12
CA THR A 2 19.95 -6.29 -32.19
C THR A 2 19.18 -6.16 -30.88
N THR A 3 18.98 -4.88 -30.52
CA THR A 3 18.06 -4.30 -29.52
C THR A 3 18.30 -4.69 -28.07
N ALA A 4 18.99 -3.80 -27.37
CA ALA A 4 18.82 -3.56 -25.94
C ALA A 4 17.33 -3.61 -25.59
N GLN A 5 16.91 -4.72 -25.01
CA GLN A 5 15.66 -4.82 -24.28
C GLN A 5 15.77 -3.78 -23.18
N LYS A 6 15.19 -2.60 -23.41
CA LYS A 6 15.14 -1.49 -22.48
C LYS A 6 14.40 -2.05 -21.26
N ARG A 7 15.15 -2.61 -20.30
CA ARG A 7 14.60 -3.22 -19.09
C ARG A 7 13.70 -2.16 -18.49
N SER A 8 12.39 -2.41 -18.52
CA SER A 8 11.43 -1.52 -17.88
C SER A 8 11.83 -1.36 -16.42
N THR A 9 11.59 -0.20 -15.83
CA THR A 9 12.01 0.15 -14.45
C THR A 9 11.63 -0.90 -13.40
N PHE A 10 10.62 -1.73 -13.69
CA PHE A 10 10.09 -2.76 -12.80
C PHE A 10 10.21 -4.19 -13.35
N GLY A 11 10.94 -4.42 -14.45
CA GLY A 11 10.93 -5.72 -15.14
C GLY A 11 9.64 -6.05 -15.91
N VAL A 12 8.58 -5.25 -15.71
CA VAL A 12 7.30 -5.31 -16.46
C VAL A 12 6.97 -3.94 -17.07
N SER A 13 6.38 -3.92 -18.27
CA SER A 13 5.99 -2.69 -18.97
C SER A 13 4.71 -2.07 -18.39
N LEU A 14 4.54 -0.75 -18.54
CA LEU A 14 3.33 -0.05 -18.06
C LEU A 14 2.04 -0.59 -18.70
N GLY A 15 2.08 -0.93 -19.99
CA GLY A 15 0.94 -1.52 -20.69
C GLY A 15 0.56 -2.89 -20.14
N GLU A 16 1.55 -3.69 -19.75
CA GLU A 16 1.30 -5.00 -19.15
C GLU A 16 0.74 -4.88 -17.73
N ILE A 17 1.24 -3.92 -16.94
CA ILE A 17 0.68 -3.60 -15.61
C ILE A 17 -0.80 -3.22 -15.75
N ALA A 18 -1.15 -2.33 -16.68
CA ALA A 18 -2.53 -1.90 -16.91
C ALA A 18 -3.41 -3.05 -17.42
N ARG A 19 -2.92 -3.85 -18.39
CA ARG A 19 -3.63 -5.00 -18.95
C ARG A 19 -3.93 -6.05 -17.89
N ARG A 20 -2.94 -6.41 -17.07
CA ARG A 20 -3.12 -7.35 -15.95
C ARG A 20 -3.99 -6.76 -14.84
N GLY A 21 -3.87 -5.46 -14.56
CA GLY A 21 -4.71 -4.77 -13.59
C GLY A 21 -6.20 -4.82 -13.94
N VAL A 22 -6.55 -4.38 -15.15
CA VAL A 22 -7.93 -4.40 -15.65
C VAL A 22 -8.41 -5.83 -15.86
N GLY A 23 -7.58 -6.70 -16.44
CA GLY A 23 -7.91 -8.10 -16.69
C GLY A 23 -8.14 -8.91 -15.40
N GLY A 24 -7.32 -8.69 -14.37
CA GLY A 24 -7.47 -9.32 -13.06
C GLY A 24 -8.75 -8.86 -12.36
N PHE A 25 -9.02 -7.54 -12.36
CA PHE A 25 -10.28 -7.01 -11.84
C PHE A 25 -11.50 -7.57 -12.59
N ALA A 26 -11.48 -7.58 -13.92
CA ALA A 26 -12.60 -8.05 -14.73
C ALA A 26 -12.93 -9.53 -14.51
N LYS A 27 -11.93 -10.36 -14.20
CA LYS A 27 -12.12 -11.78 -13.88
C LYS A 27 -12.71 -11.99 -12.48
N GLN A 28 -12.37 -11.12 -11.52
CA GLN A 28 -12.73 -11.28 -10.11
C GLN A 28 -13.28 -9.98 -9.48
N PRO A 29 -14.34 -9.36 -10.04
CA PRO A 29 -14.80 -8.06 -9.57
C PRO A 29 -15.49 -8.14 -8.21
N ILE A 30 -16.24 -9.22 -7.94
CA ILE A 30 -17.09 -9.33 -6.74
C ILE A 30 -16.25 -9.35 -5.44
N PRO A 31 -15.21 -10.18 -5.29
CA PRO A 31 -14.39 -10.15 -4.07
C PRO A 31 -13.69 -8.80 -3.85
N LEU A 32 -13.19 -8.20 -4.92
CA LEU A 32 -12.49 -6.90 -4.86
C LEU A 32 -13.44 -5.77 -4.46
N LEU A 33 -14.61 -5.69 -5.08
CA LEU A 33 -15.64 -4.68 -4.73
C LEU A 33 -16.24 -4.93 -3.35
N GLY A 34 -16.40 -6.19 -2.93
CA GLY A 34 -16.83 -6.53 -1.57
C GLY A 34 -15.83 -6.05 -0.51
N ALA A 35 -14.53 -6.29 -0.73
CA ALA A 35 -13.49 -5.79 0.15
C ALA A 35 -13.38 -4.26 0.14
N ALA A 36 -13.55 -3.63 -1.03
CA ALA A 36 -13.61 -2.18 -1.18
C ALA A 36 -14.78 -1.59 -0.38
N ALA A 37 -15.98 -2.16 -0.51
CA ALA A 37 -17.18 -1.71 0.20
C ALA A 37 -17.01 -1.81 1.72
N VAL A 38 -16.44 -2.90 2.23
CA VAL A 38 -16.14 -3.05 3.66
C VAL A 38 -15.11 -2.00 4.11
N THR A 39 -14.03 -1.82 3.35
CA THR A 39 -12.95 -0.88 3.71
C THR A 39 -13.44 0.57 3.71
N LEU A 40 -14.12 0.99 2.63
CA LEU A 40 -14.67 2.33 2.49
C LEU A 40 -15.82 2.58 3.47
N GLY A 41 -16.67 1.58 3.71
CA GLY A 41 -17.73 1.67 4.71
C GLY A 41 -17.18 1.86 6.11
N VAL A 42 -16.18 1.07 6.51
CA VAL A 42 -15.47 1.24 7.79
C VAL A 42 -14.86 2.62 7.88
N TYR A 43 -14.14 3.10 6.87
CA TYR A 43 -13.61 4.47 6.88
C TYR A 43 -14.73 5.51 7.01
N GLY A 44 -15.82 5.35 6.26
CA GLY A 44 -16.99 6.23 6.30
C GLY A 44 -17.61 6.38 7.69
N LEU A 45 -17.67 5.28 8.46
CA LEU A 45 -18.18 5.28 9.85
C LEU A 45 -17.36 6.18 10.79
N PHE A 46 -16.06 6.36 10.52
CA PHE A 46 -15.21 7.29 11.27
C PHE A 46 -15.16 8.67 10.64
N ARG A 47 -15.20 8.75 9.30
CA ARG A 47 -15.12 10.01 8.58
C ARG A 47 -16.33 10.91 8.84
N TRP A 48 -17.52 10.33 8.97
CA TRP A 48 -18.76 11.06 9.27
C TRP A 48 -18.68 11.82 10.61
N PRO A 49 -18.44 11.17 11.77
CA PRO A 49 -18.28 11.90 13.03
C PRO A 49 -17.05 12.80 13.05
N ALA A 50 -15.96 12.43 12.36
CA ALA A 50 -14.81 13.32 12.21
C ALA A 50 -15.18 14.62 11.49
N GLN A 51 -16.04 14.57 10.47
CA GLN A 51 -16.53 15.77 9.79
C GLN A 51 -17.35 16.65 10.72
N GLN A 52 -18.29 16.07 11.48
CA GLN A 52 -19.10 16.82 12.45
C GLN A 52 -18.22 17.54 13.48
N LEU A 53 -17.18 16.86 14.01
CA LEU A 53 -16.22 17.47 14.92
C LEU A 53 -15.41 18.60 14.27
N PHE A 54 -15.15 18.52 12.97
CA PHE A 54 -14.46 19.59 12.24
C PHE A 54 -15.38 20.82 12.10
N ASP A 55 -16.64 20.58 11.75
CA ASP A 55 -17.66 21.62 11.61
C ASP A 55 -17.95 22.31 12.95
N ASP A 56 -17.75 21.62 14.08
CA ASP A 56 -17.82 22.15 15.47
C ASP A 56 -16.52 22.84 15.95
N ASP A 57 -15.58 23.17 15.07
CA ASP A 57 -14.25 23.73 15.39
C ASP A 57 -13.36 22.85 16.31
N ARG A 58 -13.72 21.58 16.53
CA ARG A 58 -12.96 20.61 17.34
C ARG A 58 -11.92 19.88 16.50
N VAL A 59 -11.08 20.64 15.80
CA VAL A 59 -10.12 20.17 14.79
C VAL A 59 -9.24 19.02 15.28
N TYR A 60 -8.68 19.11 16.49
CA TYR A 60 -7.79 18.07 17.03
C TYR A 60 -8.49 16.72 17.21
N GLN A 61 -9.76 16.75 17.63
CA GLN A 61 -10.53 15.54 17.85
C GLN A 61 -11.03 14.98 16.52
N SER A 62 -11.40 15.85 15.57
CA SER A 62 -11.68 15.45 14.20
C SER A 62 -10.51 14.67 13.59
N VAL A 63 -9.29 15.23 13.66
CA VAL A 63 -8.06 14.58 13.17
C VAL A 63 -7.80 13.25 13.89
N ALA A 64 -8.01 13.19 15.20
CA ALA A 64 -7.81 11.96 15.96
C ALA A 64 -8.79 10.85 15.53
N VAL A 65 -10.08 11.18 15.34
CA VAL A 65 -11.10 10.24 14.88
C VAL A 65 -10.81 9.78 13.44
N ASP A 66 -10.41 10.70 12.57
CA ASP A 66 -10.06 10.39 11.19
C ASP A 66 -8.83 9.47 11.10
N LEU A 67 -7.79 9.71 11.91
CA LEU A 67 -6.63 8.83 12.02
C LEU A 67 -7.02 7.42 12.50
N VAL A 68 -7.87 7.31 13.53
CA VAL A 68 -8.38 6.02 13.98
C VAL A 68 -9.12 5.33 12.85
N GLY A 69 -9.96 6.07 12.11
CA GLY A 69 -10.64 5.58 10.91
C GLY A 69 -9.69 5.03 9.86
N LEU A 70 -8.63 5.77 9.52
CA LEU A 70 -7.62 5.35 8.54
C LEU A 70 -6.86 4.10 8.98
N VAL A 71 -6.52 4.00 10.27
CA VAL A 71 -5.83 2.82 10.82
C VAL A 71 -6.73 1.59 10.82
N VAL A 72 -7.98 1.74 11.25
CA VAL A 72 -8.96 0.64 11.27
C VAL A 72 -9.32 0.22 9.85
N ALA A 73 -9.57 1.18 8.94
CA ALA A 73 -9.81 0.94 7.52
C ALA A 73 -8.62 0.22 6.87
N GLY A 74 -7.39 0.69 7.10
CA GLY A 74 -6.17 0.04 6.60
C GLY A 74 -5.97 -1.38 7.12
N THR A 75 -6.47 -1.65 8.34
CA THR A 75 -6.49 -2.99 8.93
C THR A 75 -7.49 -3.91 8.24
N VAL A 76 -8.72 -3.46 8.03
CA VAL A 76 -9.76 -4.24 7.36
C VAL A 76 -9.55 -4.35 5.85
N ALA A 77 -8.68 -3.53 5.26
CA ALA A 77 -8.26 -3.63 3.87
C ALA A 77 -7.39 -4.88 3.58
N HIS A 78 -7.00 -5.66 4.59
CA HIS A 78 -6.17 -6.84 4.41
C HIS A 78 -6.68 -7.83 3.33
N PRO A 79 -7.97 -8.24 3.32
CA PRO A 79 -8.50 -9.09 2.26
C PRO A 79 -8.41 -8.44 0.89
N TRP A 80 -8.53 -7.11 0.79
CA TRP A 80 -8.45 -6.39 -0.47
C TRP A 80 -7.07 -6.55 -1.12
N TYR A 81 -5.99 -6.47 -0.34
CA TYR A 81 -4.63 -6.73 -0.80
C TYR A 81 -4.44 -8.19 -1.22
N ALA A 82 -4.97 -9.15 -0.46
CA ALA A 82 -4.86 -10.57 -0.77
C ALA A 82 -5.60 -10.92 -2.07
N TYR A 83 -6.83 -10.43 -2.24
CA TYR A 83 -7.61 -10.66 -3.46
C TYR A 83 -6.96 -9.99 -4.67
N ALA A 84 -6.32 -8.84 -4.48
CA ALA A 84 -5.59 -8.18 -5.55
C ALA A 84 -4.36 -8.98 -6.01
N LEU A 85 -3.67 -9.67 -5.09
CA LEU A 85 -2.57 -10.59 -5.42
C LEU A 85 -3.07 -11.80 -6.20
N ASP A 86 -4.10 -12.49 -5.71
CA ASP A 86 -4.70 -13.63 -6.41
C ASP A 86 -5.18 -13.22 -7.82
N ALA A 87 -5.86 -12.07 -7.92
CA ALA A 87 -6.34 -11.54 -9.20
C ALA A 87 -5.19 -11.16 -10.16
N ALA A 88 -4.09 -10.61 -9.64
CA ALA A 88 -2.91 -10.27 -10.44
C ALA A 88 -2.21 -11.53 -10.98
N ARG A 89 -2.15 -12.58 -10.16
CA ARG A 89 -1.56 -13.89 -10.51
C ARG A 89 -2.46 -14.73 -11.42
N GLY A 90 -3.75 -14.39 -11.49
CA GLY A 90 -4.74 -15.10 -12.28
C GLY A 90 -5.31 -16.33 -11.56
N ASP A 91 -5.10 -16.40 -10.25
CA ASP A 91 -5.58 -17.48 -9.39
C ASP A 91 -7.06 -17.27 -9.02
N ALA A 92 -7.72 -18.34 -8.58
CA ALA A 92 -9.05 -18.25 -8.01
C ALA A 92 -8.97 -17.61 -6.62
N VAL A 93 -9.75 -16.56 -6.38
CA VAL A 93 -9.73 -15.79 -5.12
C VAL A 93 -10.34 -16.63 -3.98
N ASP A 94 -9.55 -16.96 -2.95
CA ASP A 94 -10.06 -17.56 -1.71
C ASP A 94 -10.60 -16.46 -0.78
N VAL A 95 -11.91 -16.19 -0.88
CA VAL A 95 -12.62 -15.18 -0.06
C VAL A 95 -12.48 -15.45 1.46
N ARG A 96 -12.27 -16.70 1.88
CA ARG A 96 -12.15 -17.02 3.31
C ARG A 96 -10.70 -17.00 3.78
N GLY A 97 -9.73 -17.18 2.87
CA GLY A 97 -8.31 -17.27 3.18
C GLY A 97 -7.81 -16.16 4.11
N PRO A 98 -8.01 -14.88 3.77
CA PRO A 98 -7.55 -13.75 4.59
C PRO A 98 -8.22 -13.67 5.96
N LEU A 99 -9.44 -14.21 6.11
CA LEU A 99 -10.21 -14.16 7.36
C LEU A 99 -9.75 -15.20 8.38
N ARG A 100 -9.03 -16.24 7.95
CA ARG A 100 -8.64 -17.37 8.82
C ARG A 100 -7.54 -17.02 9.83
N SER A 101 -6.80 -15.95 9.63
CA SER A 101 -5.64 -15.60 10.47
C SER A 101 -5.80 -14.25 11.16
N SER A 102 -6.30 -14.28 12.40
CA SER A 102 -6.37 -13.09 13.27
C SER A 102 -5.00 -12.44 13.50
N ARG A 103 -3.92 -13.22 13.38
CA ARG A 103 -2.55 -12.72 13.47
C ARG A 103 -2.22 -11.73 12.35
N LEU A 104 -2.66 -12.00 11.12
CA LEU A 104 -2.36 -11.12 9.98
C LEU A 104 -3.05 -9.76 10.15
N TYR A 105 -4.25 -9.73 10.73
CA TYR A 105 -4.91 -8.47 11.10
C TYR A 105 -4.14 -7.68 12.15
N ARG A 106 -3.52 -8.34 13.15
CA ARG A 106 -2.65 -7.63 14.11
C ARG A 106 -1.40 -7.07 13.44
N THR A 107 -0.79 -7.85 12.55
CA THR A 107 0.35 -7.41 11.74
C THR A 107 -0.03 -6.20 10.87
N GLN A 108 -1.19 -6.26 10.22
CA GLN A 108 -1.76 -5.19 9.41
C GLN A 108 -2.03 -3.95 10.27
N LEU A 109 -2.66 -4.10 11.44
CA LEU A 109 -2.93 -3.00 12.37
C LEU A 109 -1.67 -2.24 12.76
N VAL A 110 -0.62 -2.96 13.15
CA VAL A 110 0.67 -2.34 13.50
C VAL A 110 1.26 -1.62 12.28
N SER A 111 1.22 -2.24 11.10
CA SER A 111 1.73 -1.62 9.88
C SER A 111 0.94 -0.38 9.48
N SER A 112 -0.40 -0.45 9.50
CA SER A 112 -1.30 0.66 9.18
C SER A 112 -1.16 1.80 10.18
N PHE A 113 -1.01 1.51 11.49
CA PHE A 113 -0.72 2.52 12.50
C PHE A 113 0.52 3.34 12.15
N TRP A 114 1.65 2.68 11.92
CA TRP A 114 2.91 3.38 11.62
C TRP A 114 2.90 4.05 10.25
N PHE A 115 2.24 3.45 9.26
CA PHE A 115 2.02 4.04 7.94
C PHE A 115 1.29 5.39 8.06
N TRP A 116 0.11 5.40 8.68
CA TRP A 116 -0.70 6.61 8.80
C TRP A 116 -0.12 7.63 9.77
N ALA A 117 0.55 7.19 10.85
CA ALA A 117 1.31 8.09 11.71
C ALA A 117 2.41 8.81 10.92
N GLY A 118 3.15 8.11 10.06
CA GLY A 118 4.13 8.70 9.17
C GLY A 118 3.51 9.70 8.18
N VAL A 119 2.40 9.32 7.54
CA VAL A 119 1.67 10.18 6.59
C VAL A 119 1.22 11.47 7.27
N LEU A 120 0.62 11.39 8.45
CA LEU A 120 0.15 12.56 9.19
C LEU A 120 1.29 13.44 9.70
N LEU A 121 2.37 12.86 10.21
CA LEU A 121 3.56 13.62 10.60
C LEU A 121 4.12 14.39 9.40
N GLY A 122 4.18 13.75 8.23
CA GLY A 122 4.61 14.40 6.99
C GLY A 122 3.67 15.50 6.52
N LEU A 123 2.35 15.30 6.66
CA LEU A 123 1.35 16.29 6.29
C LEU A 123 1.42 17.52 7.20
N ARG A 124 1.48 17.31 8.52
CA ARG A 124 1.36 18.38 9.51
C ARG A 124 2.63 19.21 9.70
N TYR A 125 3.80 18.57 9.66
CA TYR A 125 5.05 19.25 10.08
C TYR A 125 5.95 19.66 8.91
N LEU A 126 5.70 19.19 7.68
CA LEU A 126 6.67 19.32 6.58
C LEU A 126 6.02 19.68 5.23
N ALA A 127 4.93 20.46 5.25
CA ALA A 127 4.24 20.96 4.06
C ALA A 127 3.75 19.87 3.07
N GLY A 128 3.42 18.68 3.58
CA GLY A 128 2.84 17.59 2.77
C GLY A 128 3.82 16.76 1.95
N LEU A 129 4.96 17.30 1.52
CA LEU A 129 5.94 16.54 0.72
C LEU A 129 6.38 15.22 1.39
N PRO A 130 6.63 15.16 2.72
CA PRO A 130 7.04 13.90 3.34
C PRO A 130 5.94 12.86 3.48
N SER A 131 4.66 13.23 3.41
CA SER A 131 3.59 12.22 3.38
C SER A 131 3.65 11.41 2.07
N ILE A 132 3.98 12.06 0.95
CA ILE A 132 4.26 11.42 -0.33
C ILE A 132 5.43 10.45 -0.19
N VAL A 133 6.52 10.86 0.48
CA VAL A 133 7.67 9.98 0.72
C VAL A 133 7.26 8.74 1.52
N VAL A 134 6.48 8.89 2.58
CA VAL A 134 5.97 7.75 3.37
C VAL A 134 5.12 6.83 2.49
N MET A 135 4.22 7.39 1.66
CA MET A 135 3.43 6.61 0.70
C MET A 135 4.31 5.83 -0.28
N LEU A 136 5.38 6.42 -0.82
CA LEU A 136 6.29 5.75 -1.76
C LEU A 136 7.13 4.64 -1.12
N PHE A 137 7.58 4.86 0.11
CA PHE A 137 8.44 3.92 0.80
C PHE A 137 7.66 2.71 1.30
N TYR A 138 6.41 2.93 1.72
CA TYR A 138 5.56 1.90 2.31
C TYR A 138 4.39 1.47 1.41
N ALA A 139 4.45 1.78 0.11
CA ALA A 139 3.41 1.48 -0.86
C ALA A 139 2.99 0.00 -0.89
N PHE A 140 3.90 -0.91 -0.54
CA PHE A 140 3.69 -2.35 -0.69
C PHE A 140 3.44 -3.10 0.62
N HIS A 141 3.37 -2.41 1.77
CA HIS A 141 3.28 -3.08 3.07
C HIS A 141 2.07 -4.04 3.17
N GLY A 142 0.91 -3.67 2.60
CA GLY A 142 -0.29 -4.52 2.60
C GLY A 142 -0.10 -5.81 1.81
N TYR A 143 0.55 -5.75 0.64
CA TYR A 143 0.87 -6.93 -0.17
C TYR A 143 1.88 -7.83 0.53
N VAL A 144 2.94 -7.26 1.11
CA VAL A 144 3.95 -8.02 1.87
C VAL A 144 3.31 -8.83 3.01
N ILE A 145 2.33 -8.24 3.71
CA ILE A 145 1.63 -8.92 4.82
C ILE A 145 0.73 -10.04 4.29
N ALA A 146 -0.01 -9.77 3.21
CA ALA A 146 -0.88 -10.75 2.57
C ALA A 146 -0.11 -11.95 1.99
N ASP A 147 1.03 -11.69 1.36
CA ASP A 147 1.80 -12.67 0.59
C ASP A 147 2.77 -13.47 1.46
N ARG A 148 3.70 -12.78 2.16
CA ARG A 148 4.78 -13.42 2.93
C ARG A 148 4.36 -13.89 4.32
N LYS A 149 3.11 -13.66 4.73
CA LYS A 149 2.52 -14.03 6.05
C LYS A 149 3.44 -13.70 7.24
N LEU A 150 4.04 -12.50 7.20
CA LEU A 150 5.08 -12.09 8.14
C LEU A 150 4.61 -12.06 9.59
N LYS A 151 5.57 -12.27 10.51
CA LYS A 151 5.34 -12.32 11.95
C LYS A 151 5.16 -10.94 12.60
N SER A 152 5.53 -9.84 11.93
CA SER A 152 5.56 -8.47 12.48
C SER A 152 5.25 -7.39 11.43
N GLY A 153 4.43 -6.40 11.79
CA GLY A 153 4.03 -5.30 10.90
C GLY A 153 5.19 -4.36 10.56
N MET A 154 6.11 -4.13 11.50
CA MET A 154 7.33 -3.34 11.25
C MET A 154 8.25 -4.01 10.23
N MET A 155 8.29 -5.34 10.23
CA MET A 155 9.07 -6.09 9.25
C MET A 155 8.47 -5.92 7.85
N ALA A 156 7.13 -5.88 7.73
CA ALA A 156 6.47 -5.61 6.46
C ALA A 156 6.78 -4.21 5.90
N LEU A 157 6.77 -3.19 6.76
CA LEU A 157 7.17 -1.84 6.37
C LEU A 157 8.63 -1.81 5.89
N GLY A 158 9.55 -2.47 6.61
CA GLY A 158 10.95 -2.58 6.20
C GLY A 158 11.14 -3.30 4.86
N THR A 159 10.41 -4.39 4.61
CA THR A 159 10.43 -5.10 3.33
C THR A 159 9.85 -4.24 2.20
N SER A 160 8.76 -3.50 2.43
CA SER A 160 8.23 -2.55 1.45
C SER A 160 9.27 -1.49 1.03
N VAL A 161 10.09 -1.03 1.98
CA VAL A 161 11.21 -0.13 1.66
C VAL A 161 12.21 -0.85 0.77
N ARG A 162 12.62 -2.07 1.09
CA ARG A 162 13.58 -2.80 0.25
C ARG A 162 13.07 -3.01 -1.19
N LEU A 163 11.78 -3.34 -1.35
CA LEU A 163 11.15 -3.57 -2.66
C LEU A 163 11.31 -2.43 -3.66
N GLY A 164 11.22 -1.18 -3.22
CA GLY A 164 11.37 -0.04 -4.12
C GLY A 164 12.74 0.63 -4.11
N GLN A 165 13.76 -0.01 -3.52
CA GLN A 165 15.13 0.50 -3.58
C GLN A 165 15.60 0.59 -5.04
N GLY A 166 16.21 1.71 -5.41
CA GLY A 166 16.64 1.97 -6.80
C GLY A 166 15.51 2.31 -7.80
N ARG A 167 14.23 2.20 -7.42
CA ARG A 167 13.08 2.34 -8.33
C ARG A 167 12.08 3.43 -7.93
N ARG A 168 12.43 4.26 -6.95
CA ARG A 168 11.53 5.27 -6.34
C ARG A 168 10.95 6.28 -7.32
N ILE A 169 11.75 6.76 -8.28
CA ILE A 169 11.27 7.72 -9.29
C ILE A 169 10.21 7.07 -10.18
N GLY A 170 10.44 5.82 -10.59
CA GLY A 170 9.44 5.04 -11.31
C GLY A 170 8.18 4.82 -10.49
N LEU A 171 8.31 4.40 -9.23
CA LEU A 171 7.18 4.18 -8.33
C LEU A 171 6.39 5.46 -8.09
N PHE A 172 7.07 6.62 -8.02
CA PHE A 172 6.42 7.92 -7.93
C PHE A 172 5.62 8.26 -9.19
N ALA A 173 6.22 8.10 -10.37
CA ALA A 173 5.52 8.34 -11.63
C ALA A 173 4.31 7.40 -11.80
N LEU A 174 4.47 6.11 -11.48
CA LEU A 174 3.38 5.14 -11.52
C LEU A 174 2.30 5.45 -10.47
N GLY A 175 2.69 5.79 -9.25
CA GLY A 175 1.77 6.21 -8.20
C GLY A 175 0.97 7.43 -8.62
N GLY A 176 1.62 8.44 -9.22
CA GLY A 176 0.96 9.61 -9.79
C GLY A 176 -0.05 9.26 -10.88
N LEU A 177 0.33 8.38 -11.82
CA LEU A 177 -0.57 7.89 -12.86
C LEU A 177 -1.79 7.17 -12.28
N LEU A 178 -1.58 6.32 -11.27
CA LEU A 178 -2.66 5.60 -10.59
C LEU A 178 -3.56 6.53 -9.78
N ILE A 179 -3.01 7.58 -9.15
CA ILE A 179 -3.81 8.63 -8.50
C ILE A 179 -4.69 9.33 -9.53
N VAL A 180 -4.13 9.78 -10.66
CA VAL A 180 -4.90 10.38 -11.76
C VAL A 180 -5.97 9.42 -12.27
N PHE A 181 -5.66 8.13 -12.38
CA PHE A 181 -6.64 7.11 -12.74
C PHE A 181 -7.80 7.03 -11.74
N ASN A 182 -7.51 7.09 -10.43
CA ASN A 182 -8.55 7.11 -9.40
C ASN A 182 -9.42 8.37 -9.44
N LEU A 183 -8.88 9.52 -9.88
CA LEU A 183 -9.67 10.75 -10.05
C LEU A 183 -10.80 10.57 -11.08
N PHE A 184 -10.63 9.73 -12.11
CA PHE A 184 -11.74 9.39 -13.01
C PHE A 184 -12.89 8.69 -12.29
N GLY A 185 -12.61 7.91 -11.24
CA GLY A 185 -13.63 7.30 -10.40
C GLY A 185 -14.46 8.33 -9.62
N ALA A 186 -13.90 9.51 -9.36
CA ALA A 186 -14.57 10.62 -8.65
C ALA A 186 -15.14 11.69 -9.60
N ILE A 187 -15.10 11.48 -10.92
CA ILE A 187 -15.45 12.51 -11.92
C ILE A 187 -16.89 13.02 -11.78
N SER A 188 -17.80 12.17 -11.28
CA SER A 188 -19.20 12.54 -11.05
C SER A 188 -19.36 13.70 -10.08
N LEU A 189 -18.44 13.88 -9.12
CA LEU A 189 -18.45 15.00 -8.18
C LEU A 189 -18.09 16.34 -8.84
N GLY A 190 -17.51 16.32 -10.03
CA GLY A 190 -17.18 17.53 -10.78
C GLY A 190 -18.38 18.19 -11.47
N PHE A 191 -19.51 17.47 -11.60
CA PHE A 191 -20.72 17.98 -12.25
C PHE A 191 -21.67 18.64 -11.25
N ASP A 192 -21.90 17.99 -10.12
CA ASP A 192 -22.73 18.49 -9.01
C ASP A 192 -22.49 17.63 -7.75
N VAL A 193 -22.83 18.14 -6.56
CA VAL A 193 -22.74 17.41 -5.29
C VAL A 193 -24.14 17.08 -4.79
N ASN A 194 -24.64 15.90 -5.18
CA ASN A 194 -25.94 15.38 -4.76
C ASN A 194 -25.84 13.87 -4.45
N PRO A 195 -26.86 13.24 -3.83
CA PRO A 195 -26.78 11.85 -3.42
C PRO A 195 -26.43 10.87 -4.56
N LEU A 196 -26.87 11.15 -5.78
CA LEU A 196 -26.58 10.32 -6.95
C LEU A 196 -25.11 10.47 -7.38
N THR A 197 -24.59 11.69 -7.51
CA THR A 197 -23.18 11.90 -7.91
C THR A 197 -22.21 11.37 -6.86
N ILE A 198 -22.57 11.44 -5.58
CA ILE A 198 -21.84 10.82 -4.47
C ILE A 198 -21.86 9.29 -4.60
N ALA A 199 -23.02 8.67 -4.81
CA ALA A 199 -23.12 7.22 -4.99
C ALA A 199 -22.30 6.73 -6.19
N LEU A 200 -22.38 7.44 -7.32
CA LEU A 200 -21.58 7.15 -8.51
C LEU A 200 -20.07 7.31 -8.24
N ALA A 201 -19.68 8.31 -7.47
CA ALA A 201 -18.27 8.52 -7.11
C ALA A 201 -17.74 7.39 -6.23
N ILE A 202 -18.53 6.93 -5.25
CA ILE A 202 -18.16 5.80 -4.38
C ILE A 202 -17.97 4.54 -5.22
N VAL A 203 -18.90 4.25 -6.13
CA VAL A 203 -18.80 3.08 -7.03
C VAL A 203 -17.60 3.21 -7.96
N GLY A 204 -17.43 4.37 -8.59
CA GLY A 204 -16.32 4.67 -9.48
C GLY A 204 -14.97 4.51 -8.78
N LEU A 205 -14.83 5.08 -7.57
CA LEU A 205 -13.64 4.93 -6.72
C LEU A 205 -13.40 3.49 -6.29
N ALA A 206 -14.44 2.73 -5.94
CA ALA A 206 -14.30 1.32 -5.59
C ALA A 206 -13.74 0.49 -6.76
N ILE A 207 -14.21 0.78 -7.99
CA ILE A 207 -13.72 0.14 -9.22
C ILE A 207 -12.28 0.55 -9.51
N THR A 208 -12.00 1.86 -9.60
CA THR A 208 -10.67 2.36 -9.97
C THR A 208 -9.61 2.02 -8.93
N THR A 209 -9.97 2.04 -7.63
CA THR A 209 -9.06 1.64 -6.55
C THR A 209 -8.79 0.13 -6.59
N SER A 210 -9.81 -0.68 -6.89
CA SER A 210 -9.61 -2.13 -7.04
C SER A 210 -8.66 -2.46 -8.19
N ILE A 211 -8.85 -1.84 -9.37
CA ILE A 211 -7.92 -1.98 -10.50
C ILE A 211 -6.51 -1.51 -10.11
N THR A 212 -6.42 -0.37 -9.42
CA THR A 212 -5.15 0.19 -8.91
C THR A 212 -4.44 -0.79 -7.98
N LEU A 213 -5.17 -1.48 -7.12
CA LEU A 213 -4.59 -2.49 -6.23
C LEU A 213 -4.12 -3.72 -6.99
N VAL A 214 -4.81 -4.16 -8.05
CA VAL A 214 -4.31 -5.24 -8.90
C VAL A 214 -3.05 -4.79 -9.65
N CYS A 215 -3.02 -3.57 -10.20
CA CYS A 215 -1.80 -2.99 -10.79
C CYS A 215 -0.64 -2.98 -9.78
N GLY A 216 -0.90 -2.56 -8.55
CA GLY A 216 0.08 -2.55 -7.47
C GLY A 216 0.60 -3.95 -7.13
N ALA A 217 -0.26 -4.97 -7.13
CA ALA A 217 0.12 -6.36 -6.93
C ALA A 217 1.02 -6.90 -8.07
N VAL A 218 0.74 -6.55 -9.32
CA VAL A 218 1.59 -6.91 -10.47
C VAL A 218 3.00 -6.33 -10.33
N VAL A 219 3.09 -5.06 -9.90
CA VAL A 219 4.38 -4.42 -9.64
C VAL A 219 5.07 -5.07 -8.45
N TYR A 220 4.34 -5.33 -7.37
CA TYR A 220 4.85 -6.03 -6.20
C TYR A 220 5.50 -7.37 -6.59
N ASP A 221 4.80 -8.25 -7.31
CA ASP A 221 5.34 -9.55 -7.73
C ASP A 221 6.61 -9.40 -8.59
N ALA A 222 6.66 -8.40 -9.46
CA ALA A 222 7.83 -8.13 -10.29
C ALA A 222 9.03 -7.62 -9.47
N LEU A 223 8.78 -6.82 -8.44
CA LEU A 223 9.83 -6.34 -7.52
C LEU A 223 10.29 -7.45 -6.56
N ASP A 224 9.37 -8.31 -6.12
CA ASP A 224 9.62 -9.37 -5.15
C ASP A 224 10.48 -10.48 -5.75
N ALA A 225 10.19 -10.88 -7.00
CA ALA A 225 10.98 -11.86 -7.74
C ALA A 225 12.47 -11.45 -7.84
N GLU A 226 12.74 -10.17 -8.09
CA GLU A 226 14.12 -9.68 -8.18
C GLU A 226 14.84 -9.59 -6.83
N LEU A 227 14.09 -9.49 -5.73
CA LEU A 227 14.64 -9.39 -4.38
C LEU A 227 15.10 -10.73 -3.83
N ASP A 228 14.45 -11.81 -4.26
CA ASP A 228 14.85 -13.17 -3.92
C ASP A 228 16.07 -13.65 -4.75
N ASP A 229 16.35 -13.01 -5.89
CA ASP A 229 17.53 -13.23 -6.73
C ASP A 229 18.80 -12.49 -6.24
N GLU A 230 18.66 -11.57 -5.28
CA GLU A 230 19.78 -10.76 -4.77
C GLU A 230 20.55 -11.53 -3.66
N PRO A 231 21.86 -11.78 -3.78
CA PRO A 231 22.62 -12.47 -2.74
C PRO A 231 22.58 -11.69 -1.43
N PRO A 232 22.48 -12.36 -0.27
CA PRO A 232 22.32 -11.68 1.01
C PRO A 232 23.48 -10.71 1.26
N PRO A 233 23.21 -9.53 1.86
CA PRO A 233 24.24 -8.55 2.13
C PRO A 233 25.35 -9.19 2.99
N PRO A 234 26.63 -8.87 2.71
CA PRO A 234 27.72 -9.41 3.50
C PRO A 234 27.49 -9.04 4.97
N ARG A 235 27.48 -10.07 5.84
CA ARG A 235 27.31 -9.87 7.28
C ARG A 235 28.32 -8.81 7.73
N PRO A 236 27.92 -7.82 8.57
CA PRO A 236 28.87 -6.91 9.15
C PRO A 236 29.97 -7.74 9.80
N GLN A 237 31.19 -7.69 9.27
CA GLN A 237 32.32 -8.38 9.87
C GLN A 237 32.43 -7.83 11.28
N ALA A 238 32.14 -8.68 12.27
CA ALA A 238 32.31 -8.34 13.67
C ALA A 238 33.74 -7.82 13.81
N ARG A 239 33.89 -6.52 14.07
CA ARG A 239 35.19 -5.89 14.29
C ARG A 239 35.86 -6.70 15.40
N SER A 240 36.82 -7.54 15.01
CA SER A 240 37.73 -8.19 15.92
C SER A 240 38.34 -7.09 16.79
N ARG A 241 37.88 -7.01 18.04
CA ARG A 241 38.52 -6.20 19.07
C ARG A 241 39.94 -6.77 19.20
N LYS A 242 40.90 -6.18 18.49
CA LYS A 242 42.32 -6.38 18.77
C LYS A 242 42.54 -6.00 20.22
N SER A 243 42.63 -7.01 21.07
CA SER A 243 43.12 -6.90 22.44
C SER A 243 44.49 -6.21 22.39
N LYS A 244 44.54 -4.95 22.82
CA LYS A 244 45.80 -4.28 23.15
C LYS A 244 46.33 -4.98 24.40
N LYS A 245 47.11 -6.04 24.19
CA LYS A 245 47.99 -6.60 25.22
C LYS A 245 49.09 -5.55 25.44
N LYS A 246 48.90 -4.67 26.43
CA LYS A 246 49.97 -3.81 26.97
C LYS A 246 51.04 -4.75 27.52
N GLY A 247 52.09 -4.97 26.72
CA GLY A 247 53.33 -5.59 27.14
C GLY A 247 54.02 -4.67 28.12
N ASN A 248 54.21 -5.20 29.32
CA ASN A 248 54.97 -4.62 30.41
C ASN A 248 56.46 -4.92 30.15
N GLN A 249 57.26 -3.90 29.84
CA GLN A 249 58.74 -3.91 29.94
C GLN A 249 59.11 -2.46 30.28
N ARG A 250 59.40 -2.17 31.56
CA ARG A 250 60.76 -2.12 32.16
C ARG A 250 61.68 -1.19 31.40
#